data_AF-A0A7X8HNP5-F1
#
_entry.id   AF-A0A7X8HNP5-F1
#
_cell.length_a   1.000
_cell.length_b   1.000
_cell.length_c   1.000
_cell.angle_alpha   90.00
_cell.angle_beta   90.00
_cell.angle_gamma   90.00
#
_symmetry.space_group_name_H-M   'P 1'
#
loop_
_entity.id
_entity.type
_entity.pdbx_description
1 polymer ?
#
loop_
_entity_poly.entity_id
_entity_poly.type
_entity_poly.pdbx_seq_one_letter_code
_entity_poly.pdbx_strand_id
1 'polypeptide(L)'
;MGQGPCPPCPTLQNENITVPPSLDGEVAGSIESPFPNRLMLFFTSFMNTLGLQRYGRGLAMCQRRDLNAMFARMIVEAGALANEGSKLLIDHGWLEQPPWPRTGKP
;
A
#
# COMPACT_ATOMS: atom_id res chain seq x y z
N MET A 1 17.50 -14.70 5.02
CA MET A 1 18.30 -13.64 4.38
C MET A 1 17.68 -12.31 4.79
N GLY A 2 18.09 -11.78 5.93
CA GLY A 2 17.55 -10.53 6.46
C GLY A 2 18.02 -9.37 5.58
N GLN A 3 17.08 -8.56 5.10
CA GLN A 3 17.44 -7.30 4.50
C GLN A 3 18.15 -6.46 5.57
N GLY A 4 19.24 -5.79 5.19
CA GLY A 4 19.99 -4.92 6.09
C GLY A 4 19.09 -3.82 6.68
N PRO A 5 19.58 -3.06 7.68
CA PRO A 5 18.79 -2.03 8.35
C PRO A 5 18.14 -1.11 7.31
N CYS A 6 16.82 -0.92 7.46
CA CYS A 6 16.04 -0.05 6.59
C CYS A 6 16.74 1.31 6.47
N PRO A 7 16.82 1.88 5.26
CA PRO A 7 17.48 3.16 5.07
C PRO A 7 16.87 4.22 6.01
N PRO A 8 17.71 5.07 6.62
CA PRO A 8 17.26 6.04 7.60
C PRO A 8 16.18 6.95 7.00
N CYS A 9 15.07 7.14 7.71
CA CYS A 9 14.00 8.06 7.30
C CYS A 9 14.50 9.51 7.48
N PRO A 10 14.84 10.23 6.39
CA PRO A 10 15.52 11.52 6.50
C PRO A 10 14.63 12.57 7.16
N THR A 11 13.33 12.52 6.86
CA THR A 11 12.33 13.45 7.36
C THR A 11 12.19 13.39 8.88
N LEU A 12 12.20 12.20 9.50
CA LEU A 12 12.08 12.07 10.95
C LEU A 12 13.37 12.44 11.68
N GLN A 13 14.53 12.08 11.12
CA GLN A 13 15.83 12.40 11.71
C GLN A 13 16.11 13.91 11.71
N ASN A 14 15.78 14.60 10.61
CA ASN A 14 15.96 16.05 10.52
C ASN A 14 15.11 16.83 11.54
N GLU A 15 13.99 16.26 11.97
CA GLU A 15 13.08 16.85 12.97
C GLU A 15 13.34 16.33 14.39
N ASN A 16 14.44 15.58 14.59
CA ASN A 16 14.82 14.98 15.87
C ASN A 16 13.73 14.09 16.49
N ILE A 17 13.01 13.35 15.65
CA ILE A 17 11.95 12.41 16.05
C ILE A 17 12.52 10.98 16.03
N THR A 18 12.33 10.25 17.12
CA THR A 18 12.75 8.84 17.22
C THR A 18 12.02 7.99 16.17
N VAL A 19 12.79 7.25 15.38
CA VAL A 19 12.24 6.29 14.41
C VAL A 19 11.78 5.05 15.17
N PRO A 20 10.55 4.55 14.94
CA PRO A 20 10.09 3.31 15.55
C PRO A 20 10.97 2.13 15.12
N PRO A 21 11.12 1.09 15.97
CA PRO A 21 11.89 -0.10 15.62
C PRO A 21 11.29 -0.81 14.40
N SER A 22 12.14 -1.45 13.59
CA SER A 22 11.67 -2.25 12.45
C SER A 22 11.09 -3.58 12.92
N LEU A 23 10.15 -4.12 12.14
CA LEU A 23 9.50 -5.41 12.40
C LEU A 23 10.19 -6.57 11.65
N ASP A 24 11.44 -6.37 11.21
CA ASP A 24 12.16 -7.34 10.37
C ASP A 24 12.39 -8.68 11.07
N GLY A 25 12.46 -8.68 12.41
CA GLY A 25 12.60 -9.89 13.22
C GLY A 25 11.32 -10.72 13.36
N GLU A 26 10.17 -10.19 12.94
CA GLU A 26 8.86 -10.86 13.06
C GLU A 26 8.50 -11.68 11.81
N VAL A 27 9.35 -11.66 10.78
CA VAL A 27 9.14 -12.41 9.54
C VAL A 27 9.46 -13.89 9.75
N ALA A 28 8.47 -14.76 9.57
CA ALA A 28 8.65 -16.20 9.62
C ALA A 28 9.50 -16.70 8.43
N GLY A 29 10.42 -17.65 8.67
CA GLY A 29 11.27 -18.24 7.62
C GLY A 29 10.58 -19.29 6.72
N SER A 30 9.25 -19.36 6.73
CA SER A 30 8.49 -20.32 5.92
C SER A 30 8.47 -19.89 4.46
N ILE A 31 8.71 -20.85 3.56
CA ILE A 31 8.62 -20.65 2.10
C ILE A 31 7.20 -20.93 1.60
N GLU A 32 6.42 -21.72 2.36
CA GLU A 32 5.03 -21.98 2.04
C GLU A 32 4.12 -20.92 2.64
N SER A 33 3.25 -20.35 1.79
CA SER A 33 2.23 -19.39 2.20
C SER A 33 1.16 -20.08 3.04
N PRO A 34 0.86 -19.58 4.25
CA PRO A 34 -0.19 -20.15 5.10
C PRO A 34 -1.60 -19.88 4.57
N PHE A 35 -1.76 -18.95 3.62
CA PHE A 35 -3.05 -18.56 3.05
C PHE A 35 -3.09 -18.70 1.52
N PRO A 36 -4.28 -18.89 0.93
CA PRO A 36 -4.45 -18.92 -0.52
C PRO A 36 -4.03 -17.60 -1.18
N ASN A 37 -3.42 -17.68 -2.36
CA ASN A 37 -2.96 -16.52 -3.14
C ASN A 37 -4.08 -15.50 -3.40
N ARG A 38 -5.32 -15.96 -3.60
CA ARG A 38 -6.49 -15.07 -3.77
C ARG A 38 -6.71 -14.17 -2.55
N LEU A 39 -6.68 -14.74 -1.34
CA LEU A 39 -6.86 -13.99 -0.11
C LEU A 39 -5.70 -13.02 0.11
N MET A 40 -4.47 -13.48 -0.12
CA MET A 40 -3.27 -12.65 0.00
C MET A 40 -3.30 -11.45 -0.94
N LEU A 41 -3.62 -11.66 -2.22
CA LEU A 41 -3.69 -10.57 -3.21
C LEU A 41 -4.82 -9.58 -2.90
N PHE A 42 -5.99 -10.09 -2.49
CA PHE A 42 -7.11 -9.23 -2.07
C PHE A 42 -6.73 -8.39 -0.84
N PHE A 43 -6.13 -9.02 0.17
CA PHE A 43 -5.71 -8.34 1.40
C PHE A 43 -4.63 -7.29 1.13
N THR A 44 -3.63 -7.59 0.29
CA THR A 44 -2.61 -6.61 -0.12
C THR A 44 -3.22 -5.43 -0.88
N SER A 45 -4.16 -5.69 -1.80
CA SER A 45 -4.86 -4.64 -2.55
C SER A 45 -5.71 -3.75 -1.63
N PHE A 46 -6.36 -4.35 -0.62
CA PHE A 46 -7.09 -3.64 0.41
C PHE A 46 -6.17 -2.78 1.28
N MET A 47 -5.04 -3.33 1.75
CA MET A 47 -4.04 -2.57 2.52
C MET A 47 -3.47 -1.39 1.70
N ASN A 48 -3.24 -1.58 0.40
CA ASN A 48 -2.80 -0.50 -0.47
C ASN A 48 -3.83 0.63 -0.56
N THR A 49 -5.12 0.30 -0.64
CA THR A 49 -6.22 1.29 -0.62
C THR A 49 -6.23 2.08 0.69
N LEU A 50 -6.04 1.41 1.83
CA LEU A 50 -5.90 2.09 3.12
C LEU A 50 -4.65 2.98 3.19
N GLY A 51 -3.53 2.56 2.60
CA GLY A 51 -2.31 3.35 2.46
C GLY A 51 -2.57 4.63 1.66
N LEU A 52 -3.22 4.51 0.50
CA LEU A 52 -3.60 5.63 -0.35
C LEU A 52 -4.49 6.64 0.39
N GLN A 53 -5.50 6.16 1.13
CA GLN A 53 -6.36 7.01 1.96
C GLN A 53 -5.56 7.76 3.04
N ARG A 54 -4.58 7.10 3.68
CA ARG A 54 -3.72 7.73 4.68
C ARG A 54 -2.85 8.82 4.06
N TYR A 55 -2.26 8.59 2.89
CA TYR A 55 -1.48 9.62 2.19
C TYR A 55 -2.35 10.78 1.74
N GLY A 56 -3.56 10.52 1.22
CA GLY A 56 -4.52 11.57 0.86
C GLY A 56 -4.95 12.41 2.06
N ARG A 57 -5.19 11.78 3.22
CA ARG A 57 -5.49 12.49 4.46
C ARG A 57 -4.29 13.30 4.96
N GLY A 58 -3.08 12.76 4.88
CA GLY A 58 -1.85 13.47 5.19
C GLY A 58 -1.70 14.73 4.34
N LEU A 59 -1.87 14.61 3.02
CA LEU A 59 -1.82 15.73 2.08
C LEU A 59 -2.86 16.82 2.39
N ALA A 60 -4.09 16.44 2.78
CA ALA A 60 -5.14 17.40 3.10
C ALA A 60 -4.92 18.15 4.42
N MET A 61 -4.25 17.52 5.39
CA MET A 61 -4.04 18.08 6.73
C MET A 61 -2.69 18.78 6.88
N CYS A 62 -1.70 18.44 6.05
CA CYS A 62 -0.36 18.99 6.15
C CYS A 62 -0.26 20.39 5.52
N GLN A 63 0.24 21.35 6.30
CA GLN A 63 0.53 22.71 5.84
C GLN A 63 1.96 22.86 5.29
N ARG A 64 2.82 21.87 5.56
CA ARG A 64 4.23 21.83 5.16
C ARG A 64 4.38 21.39 3.70
N ARG A 65 4.98 22.25 2.86
CA ARG A 65 5.10 22.05 1.40
C ARG A 65 5.99 20.86 1.01
N ASP A 66 7.08 20.65 1.73
CA ASP A 66 7.99 19.50 1.59
C ASP A 66 7.23 18.18 1.81
N LEU A 67 6.42 18.11 2.86
CA LEU A 67 5.60 16.94 3.17
C LEU A 67 4.50 16.74 2.12
N ASN A 68 3.87 17.82 1.65
CA ASN A 68 2.84 17.72 0.61
C ASN A 68 3.39 17.15 -0.70
N ALA A 69 4.59 17.57 -1.12
CA ALA A 69 5.24 16.99 -2.29
C ALA A 69 5.55 15.50 -2.09
N MET A 70 6.01 15.12 -0.89
CA MET A 70 6.25 13.72 -0.53
C MET A 70 4.96 12.88 -0.55
N PHE A 71 3.86 13.35 0.05
CA PHE A 71 2.57 12.66 0.02
C PHE A 71 2.02 12.53 -1.41
N ALA A 72 2.12 13.58 -2.23
CA ALA A 72 1.70 13.53 -3.63
C ALA A 72 2.47 12.47 -4.41
N ARG A 73 3.79 12.38 -4.22
CA ARG A 73 4.62 11.33 -4.82
C ARG A 73 4.20 9.93 -4.36
N MET A 74 4.01 9.72 -3.06
CA MET A 74 3.56 8.42 -2.51
C MET A 74 2.18 8.02 -3.03
N ILE A 75 1.26 8.97 -3.24
CA ILE A 75 -0.05 8.71 -3.85
C ILE A 75 0.11 8.16 -5.27
N VAL A 76 1.03 8.71 -6.07
CA VAL A 76 1.29 8.24 -7.44
C VAL A 76 1.88 6.82 -7.43
N GLU A 77 2.89 6.58 -6.58
CA GLU A 77 3.54 5.27 -6.45
C GLU A 77 2.55 4.19 -5.95
N ALA A 78 1.77 4.48 -4.91
CA ALA A 78 0.73 3.58 -4.39
C ALA A 78 -0.42 3.38 -5.38
N GLY A 79 -0.76 4.40 -6.18
CA GLY A 79 -1.75 4.31 -7.25
C GLY A 79 -1.31 3.37 -8.38
N ALA A 80 -0.02 3.38 -8.75
CA ALA A 80 0.52 2.42 -9.70
C ALA A 80 0.41 0.98 -9.17
N LEU A 81 0.77 0.76 -7.90
CA LEU A 81 0.62 -0.54 -7.25
C LEU A 81 -0.86 -1.00 -7.16
N ALA A 82 -1.79 -0.06 -6.94
CA ALA A 82 -3.24 -0.36 -6.92
C ALA A 82 -3.71 -0.89 -8.27
N ASN A 83 -3.22 -0.29 -9.35
CA ASN A 83 -3.55 -0.68 -10.71
C ASN A 83 -2.98 -2.07 -11.05
N GLU A 84 -1.74 -2.34 -10.67
CA GLU A 84 -1.13 -3.67 -10.85
C GLU A 84 -1.87 -4.76 -10.06
N GLY A 85 -2.21 -4.51 -8.79
CA GLY A 85 -3.01 -5.44 -8.00
C GLY A 85 -4.39 -5.70 -8.61
N SER A 86 -5.03 -4.66 -9.13
CA SER A 86 -6.34 -4.77 -9.79
C SER A 86 -6.25 -5.56 -11.10
N LYS A 87 -5.22 -5.34 -11.92
CA LYS A 87 -4.97 -6.12 -13.14
C LYS A 87 -4.78 -7.61 -12.83
N LEU A 88 -3.96 -7.94 -11.84
CA LEU A 88 -3.76 -9.33 -11.41
C LEU A 88 -5.06 -9.98 -10.94
N LEU A 89 -5.89 -9.26 -10.17
CA LEU A 89 -7.19 -9.76 -9.72
C LEU A 89 -8.15 -10.01 -10.90
N ILE A 90 -8.12 -9.17 -11.94
CA ILE A 90 -8.91 -9.35 -13.17
C ILE A 90 -8.40 -10.54 -13.97
N ASP A 91 -7.09 -10.65 -14.19
CA ASP A 91 -6.45 -11.71 -14.98
C ASP A 91 -6.72 -13.10 -14.39
N HIS A 92 -6.79 -13.19 -13.06
CA HIS A 92 -7.16 -14.43 -12.37
C HIS A 92 -8.68 -14.63 -12.21
N GLY A 93 -9.52 -13.69 -12.64
CA GLY A 93 -10.97 -13.74 -12.45
C GLY A 93 -11.41 -13.69 -10.99
N TRP A 94 -10.59 -13.07 -10.12
CA TRP A 94 -10.82 -12.99 -8.68
C TRP A 94 -11.50 -11.70 -8.23
N LEU A 95 -11.45 -10.64 -9.04
CA LEU A 95 -12.15 -9.39 -8.80
C LEU A 95 -13.66 -9.58 -9.04
N GLU A 96 -14.49 -9.28 -8.05
CA GLU A 96 -15.93 -9.37 -8.24
C GLU A 96 -16.43 -8.36 -9.28
N GLN A 97 -17.37 -8.80 -10.10
CA GLN A 97 -18.11 -7.90 -10.96
C GLN A 97 -19.18 -7.20 -10.12
N PRO A 98 -19.22 -5.86 -10.08
CA PRO A 98 -20.31 -5.16 -9.41
C PRO A 98 -21.65 -5.46 -10.12
N PRO A 99 -22.77 -5.49 -9.37
CA PRO A 99 -24.07 -5.73 -9.97
C PRO A 99 -24.40 -4.65 -11.00
N TRP A 100 -24.97 -5.05 -12.13
CA TRP A 100 -25.37 -4.09 -13.16
C TRP A 100 -26.59 -3.28 -12.73
N PRO A 101 -26.65 -1.99 -13.10
CA PRO A 101 -27.90 -1.25 -13.10
C PRO A 101 -28.93 -1.95 -13.99
N ARG A 102 -30.20 -1.88 -13.61
CA ARG A 102 -31.32 -2.54 -14.31
C ARG A 102 -31.47 -2.12 -15.78
N THR A 103 -30.85 -1.02 -16.20
CA THR A 103 -30.97 -0.44 -17.55
C THR A 103 -30.19 -1.18 -18.63
N GLY A 104 -29.47 -2.26 -18.32
CA GLY A 104 -28.95 -3.19 -19.32
C GLY A 104 -27.77 -2.66 -20.13
N LYS A 105 -26.57 -3.03 -19.69
CA LYS A 105 -25.24 -2.79 -20.30
C LYS A 105 -24.85 -1.29 -20.46
N PRO A 106 -23.53 -1.01 -20.58
CA PRO A 106 -23.00 0.36 -20.54
C PRO A 106 -23.44 1.21 -21.73
#